data_AF-A0A847YI22-F1
#
_entry.id   AF-A0A847YI22-F1
#
_cell.length_a   1.000
_cell.length_b   1.000
_cell.length_c   1.000
_cell.angle_alpha   90.00
_cell.angle_beta   90.00
_cell.angle_gamma   90.00
#
_symmetry.space_group_name_H-M   'P 1'
#
loop_
_entity.id
_entity.type
_entity.pdbx_description
1 polymer ?
#
loop_
_entity_poly.entity_id
_entity_poly.type
_entity_poly.pdbx_seq_one_letter_code
_entity_poly.pdbx_strand_id
1 'polypeptide(L)' 'IERHGLLIIPGGVFSRRDTHFRISYAASDETINRGVEALRKLARK' A
#
# COMPACT_ATOMS: atom_id res chain seq x y z
N ILE A 1 5.03 -6.84 4.84
CA ILE A 1 6.30 -6.59 4.12
C ILE A 1 6.82 -7.86 3.44
N GLU A 2 6.97 -8.97 4.16
CA GLU A 2 7.75 -10.12 3.68
C GLU A 2 7.27 -10.79 2.38
N ARG A 3 5.96 -10.79 2.07
CA ARG A 3 5.44 -11.42 0.84
C ARG A 3 5.37 -10.51 -0.38
N HIS A 4 5.09 -9.22 -0.19
CA HIS A 4 4.80 -8.28 -1.30
C HIS A 4 5.62 -6.99 -1.26
N GLY A 5 6.54 -6.85 -0.28
CA GLY A 5 7.31 -5.62 -0.09
C GLY A 5 6.49 -4.42 0.39
N LEU A 6 5.24 -4.62 0.82
CA LEU A 6 4.34 -3.55 1.26
C LEU A 6 4.20 -3.53 2.78
N LEU A 7 4.30 -2.33 3.36
CA LEU A 7 3.84 -2.02 4.71
C LEU A 7 2.52 -1.27 4.58
N ILE A 8 1.47 -1.78 5.23
CA ILE A 8 0.12 -1.23 5.13
C ILE A 8 -0.38 -0.91 6.53
N ILE A 9 -0.97 0.28 6.68
CA ILE A 9 -1.79 0.61 7.86
C ILE A 9 -3.25 0.32 7.49
N PRO A 10 -3.97 -0.57 8.22
CA PRO A 10 -5.36 -0.89 7.93
C PRO A 10 -6.25 0.35 7.94
N GLY A 11 -7.25 0.38 7.05
CA GLY A 11 -8.19 1.50 6.93
C GLY A 11 -9.00 1.72 8.20
N GLY A 12 -9.35 0.62 8.88
CA GLY A 12 -10.07 0.64 10.16
C GLY A 12 -9.43 1.46 11.28
N VAL A 13 -8.11 1.73 11.21
CA VAL A 13 -7.40 2.53 12.22
C VAL A 13 -7.82 4.01 12.18
N PHE A 14 -8.16 4.52 10.99
CA PHE A 14 -8.50 5.93 10.78
C PHE A 14 -9.89 6.16 10.18
N SER A 15 -10.69 5.10 10.05
CA SER A 15 -12.02 5.12 9.44
C SER A 15 -12.89 4.03 10.04
N ARG A 16 -14.21 4.25 10.07
CA ARG A 16 -15.17 3.16 10.37
C ARG A 16 -15.24 2.09 9.27
N ARG A 17 -14.75 2.39 8.07
CA ARG A 17 -14.74 1.47 6.93
C ARG A 17 -13.33 0.92 6.73
N ASP A 18 -13.22 -0.40 6.76
CA ASP A 18 -11.96 -1.13 6.52
C ASP A 18 -11.86 -1.61 5.06
N THR A 19 -12.03 -0.68 4.12
CA THR A 19 -12.07 -0.98 2.68
C THR A 19 -10.94 -0.32 1.90
N HIS A 20 -10.08 0.45 2.57
CA HIS A 20 -9.03 1.25 1.95
C HIS A 20 -7.76 1.22 2.80
N PHE A 21 -6.66 1.63 2.20
CA PHE A 21 -5.40 1.90 2.90
C PHE A 21 -4.85 3.25 2.43
N ARG A 22 -3.81 3.74 3.12
CA ARG A 22 -3.18 5.04 2.83
C ARG A 22 -1.83 4.85 2.12
N ILE A 23 -1.51 5.78 1.22
CA ILE A 23 -0.19 5.89 0.59
C ILE A 23 0.56 7.04 1.25
N SER A 24 1.80 6.79 1.69
CA SER A 24 2.67 7.83 2.24
C SER A 24 3.43 8.51 1.10
N TYR A 25 2.94 9.66 0.65
CA TYR A 25 3.62 10.50 -0.35
C TYR A 25 4.88 11.21 0.19
N ALA A 26 5.17 11.06 1.49
CA ALA A 26 6.41 11.54 2.08
C ALA A 26 7.62 10.62 1.78
N ALA A 27 7.38 9.44 1.20
CA ALA A 27 8.46 8.58 0.72
C ALA A 27 9.00 9.09 -0.62
N SER A 28 10.31 9.00 -0.85
CA SER A 28 10.82 8.17 -1.95
C SER A 28 9.98 8.03 -3.23
N ASP A 29 10.15 8.80 -4.30
CA ASP A 29 9.54 8.47 -5.60
C ASP A 29 9.88 7.03 -6.04
N GLU A 30 11.13 6.63 -5.86
CA GLU A 30 11.59 5.26 -6.09
C GLU A 30 10.80 4.24 -5.23
N THR A 31 10.57 4.57 -3.96
CA THR A 31 9.82 3.71 -3.03
C THR A 31 8.35 3.63 -3.40
N ILE A 32 7.73 4.75 -3.76
CA ILE A 32 6.34 4.81 -4.23
C ILE A 32 6.19 3.98 -5.50
N ASN A 33 7.11 4.13 -6.47
CA ASN A 33 7.08 3.36 -7.71
C ASN A 33 7.19 1.85 -7.47
N ARG A 34 8.10 1.39 -6.59
CA ARG A 34 8.18 -0.02 -6.18
C ARG A 34 6.89 -0.52 -5.54
N GLY A 35 6.28 0.28 -4.68
CA GLY A 35 5.00 -0.04 -4.03
C GLY A 35 3.85 -0.15 -5.02
N VAL A 36 3.74 0.79 -5.96
CA VAL A 36 2.73 0.77 -7.03
C VAL A 36 2.86 -0.48 -7.90
N GLU A 37 4.08 -0.89 -8.25
CA GLU A 37 4.30 -2.11 -9.02
C GLU A 37 3.86 -3.37 -8.27
N ALA A 38 4.14 -3.46 -6.97
CA ALA A 38 3.64 -4.55 -6.13
C ALA A 38 2.10 -4.59 -6.10
N LEU A 39 1.44 -3.43 -5.95
CA LEU A 39 -0.02 -3.33 -5.98
C LEU A 39 -0.62 -3.73 -7.33
N ARG A 40 0.02 -3.34 -8.45
CA ARG A 40 -0.40 -3.74 -9.80
C ARG A 40 -0.36 -5.25 -10.00
N LYS A 41 0.68 -5.93 -9.50
CA LYS A 41 0.78 -7.40 -9.54
C LYS A 41 -0.32 -8.07 -8.74
N LEU A 42 -0.68 -7.50 -7.59
CA LEU A 42 -1.78 -8.00 -6.76
C LEU A 42 -3.15 -7.85 -7.43
N ALA A 43 -3.42 -6.71 -8.06
CA ALA A 43 -4.71 -6.42 -8.69
C ALA A 43 -4.99 -7.23 -9.96
N ARG A 44 -3.96 -7.87 -10.54
CA ARG A 44 -4.09 -8.73 -11.73
C ARG A 44 -4.35 -10.21 -11.39
N LYS A 45 -4.37 -10.56 -10.10
CA LYS A 45 -4.81 -11.87 -9.61
C LYS A 45 -6.31 -11.85 -9.32
#